data_AF-A0A0C3CGF7-F1
#
_entry.id   AF-A0A0C3CGF7-F1
#
_cell.length_a   1.000
_cell.length_b   1.000
_cell.length_c   1.000
_cell.angle_alpha   90.00
_cell.angle_beta   90.00
_cell.angle_gamma   90.00
#
_symmetry.space_group_name_H-M   'P 1'
#
loop_
_entity.id
_entity.type
_entity.pdbx_description
1 polymer ?
#
loop_
_entity_poly.entity_id
_entity_poly.type
_entity_poly.pdbx_seq_one_letter_code
_entity_poly.pdbx_strand_id
1 'polypeptide(L)'
;MLVVDFMHEFELGVWKSFFTHLIRILYAAQPDGSLVETLNERYRQISTFGSSTIRRFSNNASEMKKLAARDFEDLLQCAVPVFEGLLAEPHNTHLMKLLHRMAEWHSFAKLRLHTESTLSYLEALTRELGQRMRQFRDETCYHFETRELPRETEARKRRQQTNAKGKQPEYGSGARKLKVLNLFIYKWHALGDYVRTIRLFGGTDGYSTQLGELAHRVVKRLYGQTNKRKAVGQIAKRWRRLENAQKAYQRRLLREHKLGFTLRSTPTKEKGITTPEDEGDPELRYHMSGSKNQNFDVFALVRKKAQDPAYKKFLPKLQDHLLGRLIDRSFDGDAHDEFSDTDRNSVRILGNKIYTVKTCQLHYTTYDLQRKYDTVNSTSHPDIMVRSPETGVNASPYWYARVLGVYHTNVWTSHPAVKNGGDVRRMDFLWVRWFGEEPGYRYGFREARLPKVGFVESSDDYAFGFLDPKHVIRGCHLVPAFHGGRTSELLPVTQSDARVLEGSVVDDWETFYVNVFADRDLVMRHFGGGVGHVKNTLPTADSLSDTDMDIDEDEEGPLNEMESSLAEVDVLMRPELDPHEVDEEVPEAEQEDLEEDEDLNTWDDDDDVANEEEAAGSDDDGGYASL
;
A
#
# COMPACT_ATOMS: atom_id res chain seq x y z
N MET A 1 -31.55 0.39 7.98
CA MET A 1 -31.07 0.60 6.59
C MET A 1 -29.85 -0.28 6.42
N LEU A 2 -29.84 -1.18 5.44
CA LEU A 2 -28.65 -1.96 5.10
C LEU A 2 -27.68 -1.04 4.36
N VAL A 3 -26.45 -0.94 4.86
CA VAL A 3 -25.36 -0.18 4.23
C VAL A 3 -24.46 -1.15 3.46
N VAL A 4 -23.81 -0.65 2.41
CA VAL A 4 -22.81 -1.44 1.66
C VAL A 4 -21.69 -1.92 2.58
N ASP A 5 -21.13 -3.09 2.26
CA ASP A 5 -20.05 -3.72 3.02
C ASP A 5 -18.84 -3.97 2.13
N PHE A 6 -17.88 -3.05 2.22
CA PHE A 6 -16.69 -3.06 1.37
C PHE A 6 -15.91 -4.38 1.44
N MET A 7 -15.85 -5.00 2.61
CA MET A 7 -15.08 -6.22 2.83
C MET A 7 -15.75 -7.43 2.18
N HIS A 8 -17.05 -7.61 2.40
CA HIS A 8 -17.80 -8.78 1.90
C HIS A 8 -18.27 -8.64 0.46
N GLU A 9 -18.61 -7.42 0.03
CA GLU A 9 -19.12 -7.15 -1.31
C GLU A 9 -17.98 -7.00 -2.32
N PHE A 10 -16.93 -6.22 -2.00
CA PHE A 10 -15.85 -5.98 -2.94
C PHE A 10 -14.67 -6.93 -2.74
N GLU A 11 -13.95 -6.88 -1.61
CA GLU A 11 -12.68 -7.61 -1.44
C GLU A 11 -12.89 -9.13 -1.50
N LEU A 12 -13.77 -9.67 -0.64
CA LEU A 12 -14.12 -11.10 -0.60
C LEU A 12 -15.20 -11.50 -1.62
N GLY A 13 -15.83 -10.52 -2.25
CA GLY A 13 -16.93 -10.74 -3.20
C GLY A 13 -16.48 -10.59 -4.64
N VAL A 14 -16.60 -9.37 -5.14
CA VAL A 14 -16.28 -8.99 -6.52
C VAL A 14 -14.84 -9.35 -6.89
N TRP A 15 -13.85 -8.88 -6.13
CA TRP A 15 -12.45 -9.07 -6.47
C TRP A 15 -12.02 -10.53 -6.33
N LYS A 16 -12.31 -11.21 -5.22
CA LYS A 16 -12.02 -12.64 -5.06
C LYS A 16 -12.60 -13.49 -6.20
N SER A 17 -13.86 -13.25 -6.57
CA SER A 17 -14.51 -13.96 -7.68
C SER A 17 -13.83 -13.68 -9.01
N PHE A 18 -13.53 -12.41 -9.29
CA PHE A 18 -12.85 -12.02 -10.51
C PHE A 18 -11.42 -12.56 -10.59
N PHE A 19 -10.63 -12.44 -9.52
CA PHE A 19 -9.27 -13.01 -9.42
C PHE A 19 -9.30 -14.53 -9.65
N THR A 20 -10.24 -15.24 -9.03
CA THR A 20 -10.44 -16.68 -9.29
C THR A 20 -10.68 -16.96 -10.76
N HIS A 21 -11.52 -16.15 -11.41
CA HIS A 21 -11.79 -16.28 -12.84
C HIS A 21 -10.55 -15.98 -13.70
N LEU A 22 -9.72 -14.99 -13.34
CA LEU A 22 -8.45 -14.74 -14.01
C LEU A 22 -7.51 -15.95 -13.93
N ILE A 23 -7.42 -16.64 -12.78
CA ILE A 23 -6.64 -17.88 -12.68
C ILE A 23 -7.19 -18.95 -13.62
N ARG A 24 -8.52 -19.08 -13.75
CA ARG A 24 -9.13 -20.01 -14.72
C ARG A 24 -8.79 -19.64 -16.16
N ILE A 25 -8.76 -18.35 -16.50
CA ILE A 25 -8.33 -17.87 -17.82
C ILE A 25 -6.88 -18.26 -18.09
N LEU A 26 -5.97 -18.11 -17.12
CA LEU A 26 -4.57 -18.51 -17.30
C LEU A 26 -4.43 -20.01 -17.58
N TYR A 27 -5.18 -20.87 -16.88
CA TYR A 27 -5.23 -22.30 -17.19
C TYR A 27 -5.87 -22.61 -18.55
N ALA A 28 -6.87 -21.84 -18.98
CA ALA A 28 -7.47 -22.00 -20.30
C ALA A 28 -6.51 -21.57 -21.42
N ALA A 29 -5.72 -20.53 -21.18
CA ALA A 29 -4.71 -20.02 -22.10
C ALA A 29 -3.50 -20.97 -22.21
N GLN A 30 -3.03 -21.51 -21.09
CA GLN A 30 -1.95 -22.49 -21.02
C GLN A 30 -2.31 -23.62 -20.04
N PRO A 31 -2.83 -24.76 -20.56
CA PRO A 31 -3.30 -25.88 -19.74
C PRO A 31 -2.23 -26.57 -18.90
N ASP A 32 -0.95 -26.39 -19.23
CA ASP A 32 0.18 -26.91 -18.44
C ASP A 32 0.38 -26.16 -17.11
N GLY A 33 -0.26 -25.01 -16.94
CA GLY A 33 -0.18 -24.18 -15.73
C GLY A 33 1.02 -23.24 -15.68
N SER A 34 1.82 -23.17 -16.75
CA SER A 34 3.03 -22.32 -16.82
C SER A 34 2.73 -20.85 -16.50
N LEU A 35 1.66 -20.28 -17.06
CA LEU A 35 1.25 -18.89 -16.78
C LEU A 35 0.87 -18.66 -15.31
N VAL A 36 0.28 -19.68 -14.66
CA VAL A 36 -0.09 -19.61 -13.25
C VAL A 36 1.15 -19.69 -12.36
N GLU A 37 2.15 -20.48 -12.74
CA GLU A 37 3.45 -20.52 -12.07
C GLU A 37 4.17 -19.18 -12.20
N THR A 38 4.23 -18.60 -13.40
CA THR A 38 4.78 -17.24 -13.62
C THR A 38 4.05 -16.19 -12.79
N LEU A 39 2.71 -16.25 -12.70
CA LEU A 39 1.92 -15.36 -11.83
C LEU A 39 2.37 -15.45 -10.36
N ASN A 40 2.52 -16.67 -9.84
CA ASN A 40 2.94 -16.91 -8.46
C ASN A 40 4.37 -16.43 -8.20
N GLU A 41 5.30 -16.69 -9.13
CA GLU A 41 6.68 -16.21 -9.06
C GLU A 41 6.74 -14.68 -9.03
N ARG A 42 5.92 -14.00 -9.83
CA ARG A 42 5.84 -12.54 -9.86
C ARG A 42 5.32 -11.98 -8.55
N TYR A 43 4.23 -12.50 -7.99
CA TYR A 43 3.74 -12.07 -6.67
C TYR A 43 4.81 -12.23 -5.58
N ARG A 44 5.53 -13.35 -5.55
CA ARG A 44 6.59 -13.61 -4.54
C ARG A 44 7.79 -12.67 -4.64
N GLN A 45 8.01 -12.06 -5.80
CA GLN A 45 9.10 -11.10 -6.04
C GLN A 45 8.73 -9.67 -5.63
N ILE A 46 7.48 -9.41 -5.25
CA ILE A 46 7.05 -8.08 -4.79
C ILE A 46 7.55 -7.84 -3.36
N SER A 47 8.22 -6.71 -3.17
CA SER A 47 8.69 -6.26 -1.86
C SER A 47 7.54 -5.88 -0.94
N THR A 48 7.73 -5.98 0.36
CA THR A 48 6.79 -5.42 1.33
C THR A 48 6.83 -3.89 1.30
N PHE A 49 5.74 -3.25 1.74
CA PHE A 49 5.66 -1.79 1.87
C PHE A 49 4.96 -1.38 3.17
N GLY A 50 5.50 -0.33 3.81
CA GLY A 50 5.05 0.14 5.12
C GLY A 50 5.23 -0.92 6.22
N SER A 51 4.64 -0.69 7.40
CA SER A 51 4.65 -1.66 8.49
C SER A 51 3.78 -2.89 8.20
N SER A 52 2.72 -2.72 7.40
CA SER A 52 1.79 -3.79 7.03
C SER A 52 0.89 -3.44 5.83
N THR A 53 1.27 -2.42 5.06
CA THR A 53 0.47 -1.87 3.96
C THR A 53 0.44 -2.84 2.77
N ILE A 54 1.61 -3.31 2.32
CA ILE A 54 1.73 -4.43 1.38
C ILE A 54 2.56 -5.51 2.07
N ARG A 55 1.99 -6.70 2.22
CA ARG A 55 2.67 -7.81 2.89
C ARG A 55 3.36 -8.74 1.91
N ARG A 56 4.22 -9.58 2.47
CA ARG A 56 4.99 -10.53 1.69
C ARG A 56 4.05 -11.62 1.17
N PHE A 57 4.03 -11.81 -0.14
CA PHE A 57 3.37 -12.94 -0.77
C PHE A 57 4.26 -14.18 -0.64
N SER A 58 4.15 -14.92 0.46
CA SER A 58 4.96 -16.12 0.71
C SER A 58 4.42 -17.38 0.01
N ASN A 59 3.09 -17.48 -0.11
CA ASN A 59 2.40 -18.61 -0.68
C ASN A 59 2.02 -18.36 -2.15
N ASN A 60 1.60 -19.42 -2.85
CA ASN A 60 1.01 -19.29 -4.19
C ASN A 60 -0.28 -18.48 -4.11
N ALA A 61 -0.27 -17.29 -4.71
CA ALA A 61 -1.44 -16.42 -4.82
C ALA A 61 -2.60 -17.14 -5.51
N SER A 62 -2.31 -17.95 -6.54
CA SER A 62 -3.32 -18.66 -7.32
C SER A 62 -4.07 -19.75 -6.54
N GLU A 63 -3.51 -20.25 -5.44
CA GLU A 63 -4.17 -21.26 -4.60
C GLU A 63 -5.27 -20.65 -3.72
N MET A 64 -5.16 -19.34 -3.44
CA MET A 64 -6.05 -18.58 -2.56
C MET A 64 -6.31 -19.30 -1.22
N LYS A 65 -5.24 -19.89 -0.65
CA LYS A 65 -5.32 -20.70 0.57
C LYS A 65 -5.10 -19.81 1.79
N LYS A 66 -6.04 -19.87 2.74
CA LYS A 66 -6.01 -19.11 4.01
C LYS A 66 -5.83 -17.60 3.82
N LEU A 67 -6.40 -17.03 2.75
CA LEU A 67 -6.37 -15.59 2.52
C LEU A 67 -7.54 -14.90 3.22
N ALA A 68 -7.26 -13.86 3.99
CA ALA A 68 -8.24 -12.93 4.53
C ALA A 68 -8.52 -11.79 3.54
N ALA A 69 -9.53 -10.96 3.82
CA ALA A 69 -9.91 -9.83 2.94
C ALA A 69 -8.73 -8.89 2.63
N ARG A 70 -7.93 -8.58 3.65
CA ARG A 70 -6.69 -7.79 3.55
C ARG A 70 -5.63 -8.40 2.62
N ASP A 71 -5.62 -9.71 2.41
CA ASP A 71 -4.66 -10.35 1.51
C ASP A 71 -5.16 -10.27 0.06
N PHE A 72 -6.48 -10.32 -0.14
CA PHE A 72 -7.11 -10.00 -1.42
C PHE A 72 -6.91 -8.52 -1.81
N GLU A 73 -6.96 -7.60 -0.85
CA GLU A 73 -6.57 -6.19 -1.07
C GLU A 73 -5.15 -6.08 -1.63
N ASP A 74 -4.15 -6.65 -0.94
CA ASP A 74 -2.75 -6.64 -1.39
C ASP A 74 -2.60 -7.24 -2.81
N LEU A 75 -3.34 -8.32 -3.11
CA LEU A 75 -3.36 -8.94 -4.45
C LEU A 75 -3.87 -7.98 -5.53
N LEU A 76 -4.93 -7.21 -5.26
CA LEU A 76 -5.50 -6.24 -6.20
C LEU A 76 -4.54 -5.08 -6.44
N GLN A 77 -4.00 -4.51 -5.35
CA GLN A 77 -3.08 -3.36 -5.41
C GLN A 77 -1.82 -3.67 -6.20
N CYS A 78 -1.45 -4.95 -6.33
CA CYS A 78 -0.27 -5.40 -7.07
C CYS A 78 -0.60 -6.11 -8.39
N ALA A 79 -1.88 -6.21 -8.78
CA ALA A 79 -2.29 -7.07 -9.88
C ALA A 79 -1.76 -6.64 -11.26
N VAL A 80 -1.74 -5.34 -11.55
CA VAL A 80 -1.33 -4.80 -12.88
C VAL A 80 0.06 -5.31 -13.32
N PRO A 81 1.15 -5.07 -12.57
CA PRO A 81 2.48 -5.56 -12.97
C PRO A 81 2.56 -7.09 -13.04
N VAL A 82 1.80 -7.79 -12.20
CA VAL A 82 1.84 -9.25 -12.10
C VAL A 82 1.18 -9.91 -13.31
N PHE A 83 0.03 -9.39 -13.77
CA PHE A 83 -0.71 -9.93 -14.91
C PHE A 83 -0.20 -9.43 -16.28
N GLU A 84 0.59 -8.35 -16.32
CA GLU A 84 1.07 -7.77 -17.58
C GLU A 84 1.81 -8.80 -18.46
N GLY A 85 1.36 -8.94 -19.70
CA GLY A 85 1.96 -9.84 -20.68
C GLY A 85 1.71 -11.33 -20.44
N LEU A 86 0.84 -11.70 -19.48
CA LEU A 86 0.45 -13.11 -19.31
C LEU A 86 -0.59 -13.58 -20.33
N LEU A 87 -1.36 -12.65 -20.92
CA LEU A 87 -2.30 -12.92 -22.00
C LEU A 87 -1.76 -12.35 -23.31
N ALA A 88 -2.19 -12.91 -24.44
CA ALA A 88 -1.93 -12.31 -25.74
C ALA A 88 -2.78 -11.06 -25.96
N GLU A 89 -2.34 -10.16 -26.84
CA GLU A 89 -3.18 -9.07 -27.32
C GLU A 89 -4.36 -9.60 -28.16
N PRO A 90 -5.55 -8.97 -28.11
CA PRO A 90 -5.87 -7.71 -27.40
C PRO A 90 -6.24 -7.89 -25.92
N HIS A 91 -6.31 -9.12 -25.43
CA HIS A 91 -6.83 -9.45 -24.09
C HIS A 91 -5.97 -8.88 -22.97
N ASN A 92 -4.65 -8.81 -23.17
CA ASN A 92 -3.74 -8.17 -22.23
C ASN A 92 -4.07 -6.69 -22.02
N THR A 93 -4.20 -5.91 -23.10
CA THR A 93 -4.58 -4.49 -23.00
C THR A 93 -5.91 -4.30 -22.28
N HIS A 94 -6.91 -5.15 -22.58
CA HIS A 94 -8.21 -5.10 -21.89
C HIS A 94 -8.08 -5.39 -20.40
N LEU A 95 -7.32 -6.42 -20.03
CA LEU A 95 -7.11 -6.81 -18.64
C LEU A 95 -6.34 -5.75 -17.85
N MET A 96 -5.28 -5.17 -18.43
CA MET A 96 -4.46 -4.15 -17.74
C MET A 96 -5.29 -2.92 -17.37
N LYS A 97 -6.12 -2.44 -18.32
CA LYS A 97 -7.03 -1.32 -18.08
C LYS A 97 -8.07 -1.67 -17.02
N LEU A 98 -8.65 -2.88 -17.08
CA LEU A 98 -9.65 -3.32 -16.11
C LEU A 98 -9.07 -3.45 -14.69
N LEU A 99 -7.89 -4.06 -14.54
CA LEU A 99 -7.21 -4.19 -13.25
C LEU A 99 -6.86 -2.82 -12.66
N HIS A 100 -6.38 -1.89 -13.49
CA HIS A 100 -6.14 -0.51 -13.05
C HIS A 100 -7.44 0.14 -12.54
N ARG A 101 -8.53 0.08 -13.32
CA ARG A 101 -9.83 0.64 -12.92
C ARG A 101 -10.40 0.00 -11.66
N MET A 102 -10.19 -1.30 -11.46
CA MET A 102 -10.59 -1.99 -10.23
C MET A 102 -9.80 -1.52 -9.01
N ALA A 103 -8.46 -1.42 -9.11
CA ALA A 103 -7.61 -0.94 -8.03
C ALA A 103 -7.87 0.54 -7.70
N GLU A 104 -8.17 1.33 -8.74
CA GLU A 104 -8.58 2.72 -8.63
C GLU A 104 -9.93 2.84 -7.90
N TRP A 105 -10.95 2.10 -8.34
CA TRP A 105 -12.27 2.13 -7.71
C TRP A 105 -12.17 1.71 -6.23
N HIS A 106 -11.42 0.64 -5.96
CA HIS A 106 -11.13 0.17 -4.60
C HIS A 106 -10.53 1.30 -3.76
N SER A 107 -9.51 1.98 -4.28
CA SER A 107 -8.81 3.04 -3.56
C SER A 107 -9.72 4.23 -3.22
N PHE A 108 -10.59 4.64 -4.16
CA PHE A 108 -11.51 5.75 -3.97
C PHE A 108 -12.66 5.41 -3.03
N ALA A 109 -13.29 4.25 -3.19
CA ALA A 109 -14.35 3.79 -2.30
C ALA A 109 -13.86 3.54 -0.85
N LYS A 110 -12.55 3.32 -0.67
CA LYS A 110 -11.92 3.16 0.64
C LYS A 110 -11.40 4.47 1.24
N LEU A 111 -11.57 5.63 0.61
CA LEU A 111 -11.13 6.89 1.20
C LEU A 111 -11.86 7.15 2.53
N ARG A 112 -11.14 7.73 3.49
CA ARG A 112 -11.70 8.14 4.80
C ARG A 112 -12.30 9.53 4.75
N LEU A 113 -11.74 10.36 3.88
CA LEU A 113 -12.16 11.73 3.66
C LEU A 113 -12.55 11.89 2.20
N HIS A 114 -13.81 12.22 1.97
CA HIS A 114 -14.35 12.50 0.65
C HIS A 114 -14.63 14.00 0.48
N THR A 115 -14.52 14.46 -0.76
CA THR A 115 -14.95 15.78 -1.22
C THR A 115 -16.00 15.56 -2.31
N GLU A 116 -16.73 16.60 -2.70
CA GLU A 116 -17.65 16.51 -3.84
C GLU A 116 -16.95 16.04 -5.13
N SER A 117 -15.71 16.48 -5.35
CA SER A 117 -14.91 16.04 -6.50
C SER A 117 -14.57 14.54 -6.46
N THR A 118 -14.20 13.99 -5.30
CA THR A 118 -13.85 12.57 -5.21
C THR A 118 -15.09 11.67 -5.24
N LEU A 119 -16.24 12.15 -4.76
CA LEU A 119 -17.53 11.44 -4.88
C LEU A 119 -18.03 11.41 -6.33
N SER A 120 -18.00 12.56 -7.00
CA SER A 120 -18.37 12.66 -8.43
C SER A 120 -17.46 11.76 -9.29
N TYR A 121 -16.17 11.76 -8.97
CA TYR A 121 -15.21 10.87 -9.63
C TYR A 121 -15.52 9.38 -9.38
N LEU A 122 -15.78 8.99 -8.13
CA LEU A 122 -16.12 7.62 -7.78
C LEU A 122 -17.40 7.15 -8.50
N GLU A 123 -18.39 8.03 -8.66
CA GLU A 123 -19.61 7.71 -9.42
C GLU A 123 -19.31 7.44 -10.90
N ALA A 124 -18.57 8.32 -11.55
CA ALA A 124 -18.14 8.14 -12.94
C ALA A 124 -17.29 6.86 -13.11
N LEU A 125 -16.34 6.63 -12.20
CA LEU A 125 -15.49 5.46 -12.18
C LEU A 125 -16.28 4.16 -11.98
N THR A 126 -17.35 4.18 -11.19
CA THR A 126 -18.25 3.03 -11.00
C THR A 126 -18.93 2.65 -12.33
N ARG A 127 -19.40 3.66 -13.09
CA ARG A 127 -20.00 3.44 -14.42
C ARG A 127 -18.97 2.89 -15.41
N GLU A 128 -17.78 3.47 -15.46
CA GLU A 128 -16.69 3.01 -16.33
C GLU A 128 -16.26 1.58 -15.99
N LEU A 129 -16.08 1.26 -14.69
CA LEU A 129 -15.72 -0.09 -14.25
C LEU A 129 -16.76 -1.12 -14.69
N GLY A 130 -18.05 -0.82 -14.53
CA GLY A 130 -19.12 -1.69 -14.99
C GLY A 130 -19.10 -1.92 -16.51
N GLN A 131 -18.85 -0.86 -17.29
CA GLN A 131 -18.71 -0.98 -18.75
C GLN A 131 -17.51 -1.85 -19.14
N ARG A 132 -16.34 -1.61 -18.54
CA ARG A 132 -15.11 -2.37 -18.80
C ARG A 132 -15.24 -3.83 -18.42
N MET A 133 -15.93 -4.13 -17.31
CA MET A 133 -16.16 -5.51 -16.89
C MET A 133 -17.08 -6.27 -17.86
N ARG A 134 -18.14 -5.60 -18.38
CA ARG A 134 -18.98 -6.18 -19.44
C ARG A 134 -18.20 -6.38 -20.74
N GLN A 135 -17.40 -5.40 -21.14
CA GLN A 135 -16.51 -5.51 -22.30
C GLN A 135 -15.54 -6.70 -22.14
N PHE A 136 -14.93 -6.87 -20.97
CA PHE A 136 -14.04 -8.00 -20.70
C PHE A 136 -14.76 -9.34 -20.77
N ARG A 137 -15.99 -9.44 -20.23
CA ARG A 137 -16.82 -10.63 -20.36
C ARG A 137 -17.10 -10.97 -21.83
N ASP A 138 -17.50 -9.98 -22.61
CA ASP A 138 -18.00 -10.18 -23.97
C ASP A 138 -16.87 -10.37 -25.00
N GLU A 139 -15.75 -9.65 -24.84
CA GLU A 139 -14.64 -9.62 -25.81
C GLU A 139 -13.41 -10.44 -25.38
N THR A 140 -13.26 -10.76 -24.09
CA THR A 140 -12.13 -11.57 -23.60
C THR A 140 -12.60 -12.93 -23.12
N CYS A 141 -13.52 -13.02 -22.16
CA CYS A 141 -13.92 -14.31 -21.59
C CYS A 141 -14.50 -15.27 -22.65
N TYR A 142 -15.15 -14.75 -23.70
CA TYR A 142 -15.67 -15.58 -24.80
C TYR A 142 -14.58 -16.42 -25.51
N HIS A 143 -13.32 -15.96 -25.51
CA HIS A 143 -12.21 -16.65 -26.16
C HIS A 143 -11.52 -17.71 -25.29
N PHE A 144 -11.88 -17.81 -24.01
CA PHE A 144 -11.27 -18.75 -23.08
C PHE A 144 -12.31 -19.73 -22.53
N GLU A 145 -12.15 -21.01 -22.82
CA GLU A 145 -12.99 -22.06 -22.26
C GLU A 145 -12.59 -22.34 -20.80
N THR A 146 -13.05 -21.49 -19.89
CA THR A 146 -12.71 -21.58 -18.47
C THR A 146 -13.45 -22.72 -17.76
N ARG A 147 -12.70 -23.51 -17.00
CA ARG A 147 -13.20 -24.66 -16.23
C ARG A 147 -12.87 -24.51 -14.75
N GLU A 148 -13.49 -25.34 -13.92
CA GLU A 148 -13.16 -25.46 -12.50
C GLU A 148 -11.65 -25.61 -12.30
N LEU A 149 -11.12 -24.92 -11.30
CA LEU A 149 -9.74 -25.11 -10.84
C LEU A 149 -9.57 -26.54 -10.29
N PRO A 150 -8.34 -27.07 -10.25
CA PRO A 150 -8.07 -28.39 -9.67
C PRO A 150 -8.68 -28.55 -8.26
N ARG A 151 -8.51 -27.53 -7.41
CA ARG A 151 -9.07 -27.50 -6.05
C ARG A 151 -10.59 -27.49 -6.01
N GLU A 152 -11.25 -26.76 -6.91
CA GLU A 152 -12.72 -26.75 -7.01
C GLU A 152 -13.25 -28.13 -7.40
N THR A 153 -12.54 -28.80 -8.31
CA THR A 153 -12.87 -30.17 -8.72
C THR A 153 -12.73 -31.15 -7.55
N GLU A 154 -11.67 -31.01 -6.75
CA GLU A 154 -11.44 -31.83 -5.56
C GLU A 154 -12.47 -31.57 -4.46
N ALA A 155 -12.82 -30.32 -4.20
CA ALA A 155 -13.84 -29.94 -3.22
C ALA A 155 -15.21 -30.49 -3.64
N ARG A 156 -15.58 -30.35 -4.91
CA ARG A 156 -16.80 -30.95 -5.46
C ARG A 156 -16.82 -32.47 -5.31
N LYS A 157 -15.72 -33.15 -5.63
CA LYS A 157 -15.59 -34.61 -5.45
C LYS A 157 -15.75 -35.01 -3.97
N ARG A 158 -15.14 -34.26 -3.05
CA ARG A 158 -15.32 -34.47 -1.60
C ARG A 158 -16.79 -34.32 -1.20
N ARG A 159 -17.47 -33.25 -1.60
CA ARG A 159 -18.91 -33.05 -1.33
C ARG A 159 -19.79 -34.15 -1.91
N GLN A 160 -19.52 -34.57 -3.14
CA GLN A 160 -20.23 -35.68 -3.78
C GLN A 160 -20.02 -36.99 -3.01
N GLN A 161 -18.82 -37.27 -2.50
CA GLN A 161 -18.55 -38.44 -1.66
C GLN A 161 -19.24 -38.36 -0.30
N THR A 162 -19.32 -37.17 0.32
CA THR A 162 -20.04 -36.97 1.59
C THR A 162 -21.55 -37.16 1.39
N ASN A 163 -22.12 -36.61 0.32
CA ASN A 163 -23.55 -36.69 0.01
C ASN A 163 -23.97 -38.07 -0.55
N ALA A 164 -23.04 -38.84 -1.13
CA ALA A 164 -23.28 -40.19 -1.65
C ALA A 164 -23.21 -41.30 -0.58
N LYS A 165 -23.03 -40.97 0.71
CA LYS A 165 -23.23 -41.94 1.81
C LYS A 165 -24.72 -42.34 1.90
N GLY A 166 -25.15 -43.24 1.02
CA GLY A 166 -26.50 -43.82 1.00
C GLY A 166 -27.13 -44.09 -0.37
N LYS A 167 -26.54 -43.64 -1.49
CA LYS A 167 -27.05 -43.92 -2.86
C LYS A 167 -25.92 -44.42 -3.78
N GLN A 168 -26.26 -45.30 -4.73
CA GLN A 168 -25.29 -45.85 -5.68
C GLN A 168 -24.60 -44.75 -6.50
N PRO A 169 -23.31 -44.92 -6.85
CA PRO A 169 -22.57 -43.91 -7.59
C PRO A 169 -23.07 -43.84 -9.03
N GLU A 170 -23.78 -42.76 -9.39
CA GLU A 170 -23.90 -42.37 -10.78
C GLU A 170 -22.52 -41.97 -11.29
N TYR A 171 -22.06 -42.64 -12.35
CA TYR A 171 -20.84 -42.33 -13.08
C TYR A 171 -21.02 -41.03 -13.88
N GLY A 172 -21.17 -39.91 -13.18
CA GLY A 172 -20.96 -38.59 -13.78
C GLY A 172 -19.51 -38.48 -14.21
N SER A 173 -19.25 -38.14 -15.48
CA SER A 173 -17.90 -38.04 -16.01
C SER A 173 -17.01 -37.19 -15.08
N GLY A 174 -15.82 -37.68 -14.74
CA GLY A 174 -14.88 -36.98 -13.84
C GLY A 174 -14.29 -35.69 -14.41
N ALA A 175 -14.91 -35.12 -15.45
CA ALA A 175 -14.48 -33.93 -16.14
C ALA A 175 -14.70 -32.66 -15.29
N ARG A 176 -13.80 -31.69 -15.45
CA ARG A 176 -13.92 -30.35 -14.86
C ARG A 176 -15.09 -29.63 -15.51
N LYS A 177 -15.99 -29.06 -14.69
CA LYS A 177 -17.16 -28.31 -15.20
C LYS A 177 -16.72 -26.97 -15.78
N LEU A 178 -17.47 -26.48 -16.76
CA LEU A 178 -17.34 -25.13 -17.29
C LEU A 178 -17.70 -24.10 -16.20
N LYS A 179 -16.98 -22.99 -16.16
CA LYS A 179 -17.18 -21.90 -15.21
C LYS A 179 -17.09 -20.57 -15.94
N VAL A 180 -18.20 -19.86 -16.05
CA VAL A 180 -18.30 -18.55 -16.72
C VAL A 180 -18.23 -17.42 -15.69
N LEU A 181 -17.76 -16.24 -16.09
CA LEU A 181 -17.81 -15.04 -15.26
C LEU A 181 -19.26 -14.59 -15.08
N ASN A 182 -19.81 -14.72 -13.87
CA ASN A 182 -21.15 -14.25 -13.56
C ASN A 182 -21.13 -12.82 -13.03
N LEU A 183 -21.76 -11.90 -13.77
CA LEU A 183 -21.92 -10.50 -13.37
C LEU A 183 -23.30 -10.21 -12.75
N PHE A 184 -24.25 -11.15 -12.83
CA PHE A 184 -25.61 -11.03 -12.31
C PHE A 184 -25.69 -11.46 -10.85
N ILE A 185 -24.81 -10.92 -10.00
CA ILE A 185 -24.85 -11.13 -8.57
C ILE A 185 -25.00 -9.78 -7.86
N TYR A 186 -25.72 -9.76 -6.75
CA TYR A 186 -25.99 -8.54 -5.97
C TYR A 186 -24.73 -7.71 -5.72
N LYS A 187 -23.59 -8.35 -5.43
CA LYS A 187 -22.32 -7.67 -5.13
C LYS A 187 -21.83 -6.73 -6.23
N TRP A 188 -22.12 -7.03 -7.50
CA TRP A 188 -21.78 -6.13 -8.62
C TRP A 188 -22.72 -4.92 -8.68
N HIS A 189 -23.99 -5.12 -8.35
CA HIS A 189 -25.00 -4.05 -8.35
C HIS A 189 -24.81 -3.11 -7.16
N ALA A 190 -24.40 -3.64 -6.00
CA ALA A 190 -24.08 -2.88 -4.79
C ALA A 190 -22.97 -1.83 -5.01
N LEU A 191 -22.09 -2.00 -6.01
CA LEU A 191 -21.06 -1.00 -6.33
C LEU A 191 -21.66 0.39 -6.63
N GLY A 192 -22.86 0.43 -7.21
CA GLY A 192 -23.60 1.67 -7.48
C GLY A 192 -24.09 2.39 -6.23
N ASP A 193 -24.20 1.68 -5.10
CA ASP A 193 -24.74 2.24 -3.85
C ASP A 193 -23.68 2.90 -2.96
N TYR A 194 -22.39 2.76 -3.30
CA TYR A 194 -21.28 3.28 -2.48
C TYR A 194 -21.34 4.80 -2.32
N VAL A 195 -21.48 5.55 -3.42
CA VAL A 195 -21.48 7.02 -3.36
C VAL A 195 -22.64 7.53 -2.51
N ARG A 196 -23.85 6.99 -2.70
CA ARG A 196 -25.02 7.34 -1.90
C ARG A 196 -24.83 7.00 -0.42
N THR A 197 -24.30 5.81 -0.13
CA THR A 197 -24.04 5.39 1.26
C THR A 197 -22.99 6.28 1.91
N ILE A 198 -21.93 6.64 1.19
CA ILE A 198 -20.86 7.51 1.70
C ILE A 198 -21.40 8.91 2.00
N ARG A 199 -22.29 9.46 1.17
CA ARG A 199 -22.95 10.74 1.43
C ARG A 199 -23.80 10.73 2.70
N LEU A 200 -24.48 9.61 2.99
CA LEU A 200 -25.38 9.50 4.13
C LEU A 200 -24.67 9.15 5.45
N PHE A 201 -23.61 8.34 5.39
CA PHE A 201 -23.01 7.72 6.57
C PHE A 201 -21.51 8.02 6.77
N GLY A 202 -20.88 8.76 5.85
CA GLY A 202 -19.43 9.04 5.86
C GLY A 202 -18.60 7.97 5.16
N GLY A 203 -17.28 7.98 5.35
CA GLY A 203 -16.37 7.01 4.72
C GLY A 203 -16.69 5.56 5.08
N THR A 204 -16.34 4.62 4.20
CA THR A 204 -16.62 3.17 4.39
C THR A 204 -15.95 2.59 5.64
N ASP A 205 -14.91 3.24 6.17
CA ASP A 205 -14.25 2.83 7.40
C ASP A 205 -15.08 3.07 8.67
N GLY A 206 -16.11 3.91 8.63
CA GLY A 206 -17.01 4.16 9.75
C GLY A 206 -18.04 3.06 10.01
N TYR A 207 -18.43 2.31 8.98
CA TYR A 207 -19.52 1.31 9.05
C TYR A 207 -19.15 -0.07 8.49
N SER A 208 -17.94 -0.26 7.96
CA SER A 208 -17.47 -1.56 7.48
C SER A 208 -17.37 -2.60 8.60
N THR A 209 -17.78 -3.83 8.31
CA THR A 209 -17.64 -4.97 9.23
C THR A 209 -16.19 -5.36 9.50
N GLN A 210 -15.23 -4.83 8.73
CA GLN A 210 -13.81 -5.04 8.93
C GLN A 210 -13.37 -4.67 10.37
N LEU A 211 -13.96 -3.63 10.96
CA LEU A 211 -13.71 -3.26 12.35
C LEU A 211 -14.11 -4.37 13.33
N GLY A 212 -15.28 -4.97 13.11
CA GLY A 212 -15.78 -6.09 13.92
C GLY A 212 -14.89 -7.33 13.79
N GLU A 213 -14.49 -7.67 12.56
CA GLU A 213 -13.61 -8.83 12.31
C GLU A 213 -12.23 -8.64 12.96
N LEU A 214 -11.67 -7.42 12.90
CA LEU A 214 -10.39 -7.12 13.57
C LEU A 214 -10.48 -7.28 15.09
N ALA A 215 -11.63 -6.97 15.71
CA ALA A 215 -11.83 -7.16 17.15
C ALA A 215 -11.77 -8.65 17.56
N HIS A 216 -12.10 -9.60 16.66
CA HIS A 216 -11.97 -11.03 16.95
C HIS A 216 -10.53 -11.45 17.21
N ARG A 217 -9.52 -10.76 16.64
CA ARG A 217 -8.10 -11.03 16.91
C ARG A 217 -7.75 -10.82 18.38
N VAL A 218 -8.30 -9.76 18.97
CA VAL A 218 -8.10 -9.43 20.38
C VAL A 218 -8.69 -10.54 21.25
N VAL A 219 -9.91 -10.98 20.94
CA VAL A 219 -10.57 -12.06 21.68
C VAL A 219 -9.79 -13.37 21.55
N LYS A 220 -9.35 -13.74 20.33
CA LYS A 220 -8.54 -14.95 20.07
C LYS A 220 -7.21 -14.92 20.84
N ARG A 221 -6.51 -13.77 20.84
CA ARG A 221 -5.27 -13.58 21.61
C ARG A 221 -5.51 -13.78 23.10
N LEU A 222 -6.54 -13.14 23.66
CA LEU A 222 -6.89 -13.27 25.08
C LEU A 222 -7.32 -14.69 25.43
N TYR A 223 -8.06 -15.36 24.55
CA TYR A 223 -8.48 -16.75 24.70
C TYR A 223 -7.28 -17.70 24.78
N GLY A 224 -6.28 -17.53 23.90
CA GLY A 224 -5.03 -18.30 23.91
C GLY A 224 -4.25 -18.16 25.22
N GLN A 225 -4.39 -17.05 25.92
CA GLN A 225 -3.80 -16.85 27.24
C GLN A 225 -4.64 -17.38 28.41
N THR A 226 -5.81 -17.97 28.16
CA THR A 226 -6.62 -18.61 29.22
C THR A 226 -6.24 -20.07 29.37
N ASN A 227 -6.59 -20.67 30.52
CA ASN A 227 -6.52 -22.14 30.68
C ASN A 227 -7.72 -22.87 30.03
N LYS A 228 -8.50 -22.18 29.18
CA LYS A 228 -9.70 -22.66 28.47
C LYS A 228 -10.87 -23.12 29.37
N ARG A 229 -10.79 -23.00 30.70
CA ARG A 229 -11.90 -23.28 31.63
C ARG A 229 -12.65 -22.01 32.00
N LYS A 230 -13.96 -21.93 31.72
CA LYS A 230 -14.76 -20.69 31.91
C LYS A 230 -14.04 -19.47 31.30
N ALA A 231 -13.56 -19.64 30.05
CA ALA A 231 -12.64 -18.72 29.39
C ALA A 231 -13.19 -17.28 29.32
N VAL A 232 -14.50 -17.12 29.12
CA VAL A 232 -15.19 -15.81 29.08
C VAL A 232 -14.87 -14.95 30.31
N GLY A 233 -14.95 -15.52 31.51
CA GLY A 233 -14.66 -14.79 32.75
C GLY A 233 -13.18 -14.42 32.90
N GLN A 234 -12.27 -15.21 32.32
CA GLN A 234 -10.84 -14.92 32.31
C GLN A 234 -10.50 -13.82 31.31
N ILE A 235 -11.08 -13.89 30.10
CA ILE A 235 -10.97 -12.86 29.08
C ILE A 235 -11.48 -11.53 29.64
N ALA A 236 -12.68 -11.50 30.23
CA ALA A 236 -13.26 -10.27 30.80
C ALA A 236 -12.40 -9.67 31.92
N LYS A 237 -11.72 -10.49 32.74
CA LYS A 237 -10.77 -10.01 33.77
C LYS A 237 -9.50 -9.44 33.14
N ARG A 238 -8.94 -10.10 32.12
CA ARG A 238 -7.74 -9.63 31.40
C ARG A 238 -8.02 -8.34 30.64
N TRP A 239 -9.16 -8.26 29.97
CA TRP A 239 -9.63 -7.05 29.28
C TRP A 239 -9.71 -5.86 30.21
N ARG A 240 -10.38 -6.00 31.37
CA ARG A 240 -10.43 -4.95 32.39
C ARG A 240 -9.04 -4.53 32.89
N ARG A 241 -8.08 -5.45 33.00
CA ARG A 241 -6.70 -5.10 33.38
C ARG A 241 -6.00 -4.29 32.30
N LEU A 242 -6.13 -4.68 31.03
CA LEU A 242 -5.60 -3.95 29.88
C LEU A 242 -6.19 -2.54 29.81
N GLU A 243 -7.51 -2.43 29.89
CA GLU A 243 -8.22 -1.15 29.87
C GLU A 243 -7.78 -0.23 31.02
N ASN A 244 -7.63 -0.77 32.23
CA ASN A 244 -7.15 0.00 33.38
C ASN A 244 -5.69 0.45 33.21
N ALA A 245 -4.83 -0.39 32.64
CA ALA A 245 -3.45 -0.04 32.33
C ALA A 245 -3.38 1.07 31.28
N GLN A 246 -4.18 0.98 30.21
CA GLN A 246 -4.30 2.02 29.19
C GLN A 246 -4.80 3.35 29.79
N LYS A 247 -5.86 3.33 30.58
CA LYS A 247 -6.36 4.54 31.28
C LYS A 247 -5.31 5.13 32.22
N ALA A 248 -4.51 4.31 32.89
CA ALA A 248 -3.40 4.78 33.73
C ALA A 248 -2.29 5.43 32.89
N TYR A 249 -1.93 4.82 31.76
CA TYR A 249 -0.96 5.35 30.81
C TYR A 249 -1.42 6.68 30.19
N GLN A 250 -2.65 6.77 29.69
CA GLN A 250 -3.22 8.02 29.18
C GLN A 250 -3.24 9.13 30.23
N ARG A 251 -3.60 8.82 31.49
CA ARG A 251 -3.53 9.80 32.59
C ARG A 251 -2.11 10.26 32.88
N ARG A 252 -1.11 9.40 32.68
CA ARG A 252 0.31 9.74 32.82
C ARG A 252 0.74 10.69 31.71
N LEU A 253 0.44 10.38 30.44
CA LEU A 253 0.74 11.26 29.31
C LEU A 253 0.11 12.65 29.48
N LEU A 254 -1.16 12.72 29.88
CA LEU A 254 -1.85 13.99 30.15
C LEU A 254 -1.20 14.79 31.30
N ARG A 255 -0.66 14.11 32.32
CA ARG A 255 0.08 14.78 33.42
C ARG A 255 1.43 15.29 32.95
N GLU A 256 2.16 14.49 32.19
CA GLU A 256 3.46 14.85 31.63
C GLU A 256 3.31 16.05 30.66
N HIS A 257 2.28 16.06 29.81
CA HIS A 257 1.96 17.19 28.93
C HIS A 257 1.59 18.48 29.71
N LYS A 258 0.89 18.36 30.85
CA LYS A 258 0.59 19.50 31.73
C LYS A 258 1.83 20.03 32.48
N LEU A 259 2.75 19.15 32.87
CA LEU A 259 4.00 19.52 33.56
C LEU A 259 5.05 20.09 32.58
N GLY A 260 5.09 19.63 31.33
CA GLY A 260 5.97 20.14 30.27
C GLY A 260 5.71 21.60 29.90
N PHE A 261 4.49 22.11 30.12
CA PHE A 261 4.15 23.51 29.90
C PHE A 261 4.78 24.46 30.93
N THR A 262 5.23 23.96 32.09
CA THR A 262 5.78 24.78 33.19
C THR A 262 7.30 24.86 33.23
N LEU A 263 8.04 24.12 32.39
CA LEU A 263 9.51 24.06 32.42
C LEU A 263 10.16 24.42 31.07
N ARG A 264 9.73 25.52 30.42
CA ARG A 264 10.54 26.19 29.38
C ARG A 264 11.43 27.24 30.02
N SER A 265 12.47 26.81 30.74
CA SER A 265 13.61 27.64 31.16
C SER A 265 14.73 26.76 31.71
N THR A 266 15.54 26.15 30.84
CA THR A 266 17.03 26.05 30.97
C THR A 266 17.61 25.03 30.00
N PRO A 267 18.72 25.33 29.31
CA PRO A 267 19.38 24.38 28.45
C PRO A 267 20.37 23.55 29.30
N THR A 268 20.14 22.25 29.44
CA THR A 268 21.12 21.36 30.07
C THR A 268 21.58 20.29 29.09
N LYS A 269 22.90 20.23 28.93
CA LYS A 269 23.66 19.29 28.11
C LYS A 269 23.48 17.84 28.56
N GLU A 270 23.49 16.96 27.57
CA GLU A 270 23.99 15.58 27.58
C GLU A 270 23.31 14.56 28.51
N LYS A 271 22.56 13.62 27.91
CA LYS A 271 22.99 12.24 27.68
C LYS A 271 21.98 11.51 26.79
N GLY A 272 22.50 10.77 25.81
CA GLY A 272 21.70 9.97 24.89
C GLY A 272 20.91 8.88 25.60
N ILE A 273 19.64 9.16 25.82
CA ILE A 273 18.57 8.20 26.08
C ILE A 273 17.38 8.76 25.30
N THR A 274 16.80 7.92 24.45
CA THR A 274 15.55 8.17 23.73
C THR A 274 14.50 8.76 24.67
N THR A 275 14.19 10.04 24.58
CA THR A 275 12.99 10.60 25.19
C THR A 275 11.83 10.45 24.19
N PRO A 276 10.62 10.09 24.65
CA PRO A 276 9.38 10.14 23.86
C PRO A 276 8.97 11.57 23.44
N GLU A 277 9.84 12.56 23.63
CA GLU A 277 9.55 13.98 23.42
C GLU A 277 9.52 14.34 21.94
N ASP A 278 10.16 13.57 21.06
CA ASP A 278 10.16 13.79 19.61
C ASP A 278 8.92 13.17 18.91
N GLU A 279 8.16 12.27 19.56
CA GLU A 279 6.98 11.60 18.97
C GLU A 279 5.73 12.49 18.86
N GLY A 280 5.86 13.78 19.17
CA GLY A 280 4.75 14.74 19.17
C GLY A 280 5.03 16.09 18.53
N ASP A 281 6.21 16.31 17.93
CA ASP A 281 6.49 17.58 17.24
C ASP A 281 5.87 17.57 15.83
N PRO A 282 4.81 18.36 15.58
CA PRO A 282 4.17 18.42 14.26
C PRO A 282 5.11 19.00 13.18
N GLU A 283 6.18 19.70 13.56
CA GLU A 283 7.16 20.28 12.63
C GLU A 283 8.31 19.31 12.27
N LEU A 284 8.48 18.22 13.02
CA LEU A 284 9.56 17.26 12.81
C LEU A 284 9.38 16.56 11.46
N ARG A 285 10.19 16.91 10.45
CA ARG A 285 10.11 16.33 9.09
C ARG A 285 10.72 14.95 8.98
N TYR A 286 11.80 14.70 9.70
CA TYR A 286 12.47 13.41 9.70
C TYR A 286 13.21 13.21 11.02
N HIS A 287 13.54 11.97 11.34
CA HIS A 287 14.37 11.62 12.48
C HIS A 287 15.49 10.65 12.06
N MET A 288 16.70 10.94 12.53
CA MET A 288 17.92 10.14 12.31
C MET A 288 18.77 10.10 13.57
N SER A 289 19.13 8.88 14.00
CA SER A 289 19.96 8.66 15.19
C SER A 289 21.30 9.41 15.10
N GLY A 290 21.69 10.08 16.19
CA GLY A 290 23.01 10.69 16.34
C GLY A 290 24.15 9.70 16.60
N SER A 291 23.90 8.39 16.44
CA SER A 291 24.89 7.33 16.67
C SER A 291 26.16 7.54 15.84
N LYS A 292 27.31 7.36 16.48
CA LYS A 292 28.64 7.46 15.85
C LYS A 292 29.38 6.11 15.81
N ASN A 293 28.68 5.02 16.15
CA ASN A 293 29.26 3.70 16.37
C ASN A 293 29.86 3.09 15.09
N GLN A 294 29.22 3.34 13.94
CA GLN A 294 29.72 2.93 12.64
C GLN A 294 30.16 4.16 11.86
N ASN A 295 31.44 4.22 11.54
CA ASN A 295 32.03 5.29 10.73
C ASN A 295 33.09 4.72 9.79
N PHE A 296 33.36 5.47 8.74
CA PHE A 296 34.42 5.16 7.80
C PHE A 296 35.09 6.45 7.32
N ASP A 297 36.38 6.34 7.02
CA ASP A 297 37.13 7.39 6.36
C ASP A 297 36.69 7.47 4.90
N VAL A 298 36.20 8.65 4.48
CA VAL A 298 35.62 8.87 3.15
C VAL A 298 36.65 8.64 2.05
N PHE A 299 37.90 9.06 2.25
CA PHE A 299 38.96 8.88 1.26
C PHE A 299 39.35 7.41 1.12
N ALA A 300 39.44 6.69 2.23
CA ALA A 300 39.71 5.25 2.22
C ALA A 300 38.58 4.47 1.52
N LEU A 301 37.32 4.85 1.76
CA LEU A 301 36.16 4.24 1.12
C LEU A 301 36.19 4.44 -0.40
N VAL A 302 36.31 5.68 -0.86
CA VAL A 302 36.33 6.01 -2.30
C VAL A 302 37.50 5.33 -3.00
N ARG A 303 38.69 5.26 -2.36
CA ARG A 303 39.84 4.53 -2.92
C ARG A 303 39.58 3.04 -3.03
N LYS A 304 38.98 2.43 -2.00
CA LYS A 304 38.66 0.99 -2.00
C LYS A 304 37.62 0.64 -3.07
N LYS A 305 36.69 1.55 -3.35
CA LYS A 305 35.56 1.36 -4.26
C LYS A 305 35.73 2.09 -5.60
N ALA A 306 36.96 2.42 -5.99
CA ALA A 306 37.24 3.23 -7.18
C ALA A 306 36.75 2.63 -8.50
N GLN A 307 36.51 1.32 -8.56
CA GLN A 307 36.00 0.61 -9.74
C GLN A 307 34.46 0.54 -9.80
N ASP A 308 33.77 0.91 -8.72
CA ASP A 308 32.31 0.90 -8.66
C ASP A 308 31.78 2.25 -9.16
N PRO A 309 30.96 2.27 -10.25
CA PRO A 309 30.42 3.50 -10.84
C PRO A 309 29.68 4.38 -9.83
N ALA A 310 29.07 3.79 -8.80
CA ALA A 310 28.34 4.51 -7.77
C ALA A 310 29.23 5.52 -7.00
N TYR A 311 30.55 5.26 -6.94
CA TYR A 311 31.52 6.10 -6.23
C TYR A 311 32.25 7.11 -7.14
N LYS A 312 31.90 7.16 -8.44
CA LYS A 312 32.43 8.16 -9.38
C LYS A 312 32.07 9.56 -8.89
N LYS A 313 33.09 10.43 -8.74
CA LYS A 313 32.96 11.80 -8.20
C LYS A 313 32.25 11.86 -6.83
N PHE A 314 32.26 10.79 -6.02
CA PHE A 314 31.54 10.75 -4.73
C PHE A 314 31.87 11.91 -3.80
N LEU A 315 33.17 12.17 -3.56
CA LEU A 315 33.59 13.23 -2.64
C LEU A 315 33.28 14.64 -3.17
N PRO A 316 33.60 15.00 -4.43
CA PRO A 316 33.15 16.27 -5.02
C PRO A 316 31.64 16.47 -4.90
N LYS A 317 30.83 15.48 -5.27
CA LYS A 317 29.37 15.54 -5.15
C LYS A 317 28.89 15.73 -3.71
N LEU A 318 29.55 15.07 -2.75
CA LEU A 318 29.22 15.24 -1.33
C LEU A 318 29.55 16.66 -0.86
N GLN A 319 30.71 17.20 -1.24
CA GLN A 319 31.08 18.58 -0.91
C GLN A 319 30.12 19.59 -1.52
N ASP A 320 29.73 19.38 -2.78
CA ASP A 320 28.77 20.22 -3.50
C ASP A 320 27.40 20.23 -2.81
N HIS A 321 26.91 19.04 -2.43
CA HIS A 321 25.66 18.89 -1.67
C HIS A 321 25.71 19.59 -0.30
N LEU A 322 26.79 19.38 0.45
CA LEU A 322 26.96 19.99 1.78
C LEU A 322 27.10 21.51 1.68
N LEU A 323 27.88 22.02 0.71
CA LEU A 323 28.07 23.45 0.49
C LEU A 323 26.77 24.12 0.05
N GLY A 324 26.06 23.53 -0.92
CA GLY A 324 24.77 24.03 -1.40
C GLY A 324 23.77 24.22 -0.27
N ARG A 325 23.72 23.28 0.67
CA ARG A 325 22.87 23.39 1.87
C ARG A 325 23.36 24.45 2.87
N LEU A 326 24.67 24.61 3.04
CA LEU A 326 25.24 25.60 3.95
C LEU A 326 25.01 27.05 3.48
N ILE A 327 24.85 27.26 2.18
CA ILE A 327 24.48 28.56 1.58
C ILE A 327 22.97 28.73 1.37
N ASP A 328 22.14 27.83 1.92
CA ASP A 328 20.67 27.81 1.77
C ASP A 328 20.19 27.80 0.30
N ARG A 329 20.89 27.06 -0.57
CA ARG A 329 20.47 26.87 -1.97
C ARG A 329 19.17 26.07 -2.05
N SER A 330 18.27 26.47 -2.94
CA SER A 330 17.07 25.69 -3.27
C SER A 330 17.46 24.37 -3.94
N PHE A 331 16.72 23.31 -3.64
CA PHE A 331 16.87 22.03 -4.33
C PHE A 331 16.25 22.12 -5.73
N ASP A 332 17.06 21.94 -6.76
CA ASP A 332 16.64 21.88 -8.17
C ASP A 332 16.95 20.52 -8.82
N GLY A 333 17.12 19.48 -7.98
CA GLY A 333 17.48 18.15 -8.46
C GLY A 333 18.97 17.82 -8.45
N ASP A 334 19.79 18.67 -7.80
CA ASP A 334 21.24 18.57 -7.83
C ASP A 334 21.85 18.71 -9.25
N ALA A 335 21.10 19.31 -10.18
CA ALA A 335 21.46 19.56 -11.58
C ALA A 335 22.19 20.90 -11.77
N HIS A 336 23.10 21.23 -10.85
CA HIS A 336 23.66 22.57 -10.73
C HIS A 336 24.95 22.79 -11.55
N ASP A 337 25.24 24.06 -11.85
CA ASP A 337 26.59 24.54 -12.22
C ASP A 337 27.61 24.10 -11.16
N GLU A 338 28.69 23.45 -11.61
CA GLU A 338 29.70 22.86 -10.74
C GLU A 338 30.34 23.93 -9.85
N PHE A 339 30.28 23.73 -8.53
CA PHE A 339 31.15 24.46 -7.60
C PHE A 339 32.60 24.28 -8.04
N SER A 340 33.39 25.35 -7.99
CA SER A 340 34.80 25.27 -8.33
C SER A 340 35.56 24.43 -7.29
N ASP A 341 36.73 23.92 -7.65
CA ASP A 341 37.58 23.21 -6.68
C ASP A 341 37.96 24.11 -5.50
N THR A 342 38.06 25.43 -5.70
CA THR A 342 38.26 26.39 -4.60
C THR A 342 37.07 26.43 -3.65
N ASP A 343 35.85 26.34 -4.16
CA ASP A 343 34.64 26.31 -3.34
C ASP A 343 34.56 25.00 -2.56
N ARG A 344 34.83 23.85 -3.21
CA ARG A 344 34.86 22.53 -2.56
C ARG A 344 35.90 22.45 -1.44
N ASN A 345 37.09 23.01 -1.67
CA ASN A 345 38.18 23.05 -0.69
C ASN A 345 37.86 23.92 0.54
N SER A 346 36.84 24.78 0.46
CA SER A 346 36.35 25.53 1.62
C SER A 346 35.57 24.66 2.60
N VAL A 347 35.10 23.47 2.20
CA VAL A 347 34.33 22.53 3.03
C VAL A 347 35.24 21.47 3.65
N ARG A 348 35.19 21.34 4.97
CA ARG A 348 35.95 20.34 5.74
C ARG A 348 35.00 19.39 6.46
N ILE A 349 35.11 18.10 6.12
CA ILE A 349 34.47 17.01 6.84
C ILE A 349 35.36 16.65 8.04
N LEU A 350 34.85 16.81 9.26
CA LEU A 350 35.68 16.62 10.45
C LEU A 350 36.19 15.19 10.58
N GLY A 351 37.51 15.07 10.69
CA GLY A 351 38.21 13.79 10.81
C GLY A 351 38.07 12.90 9.57
N ASN A 352 37.65 13.45 8.43
CA ASN A 352 37.36 12.72 7.19
C ASN A 352 36.33 11.58 7.35
N LYS A 353 35.47 11.67 8.38
CA LYS A 353 34.55 10.60 8.76
C LYS A 353 33.12 10.92 8.38
N ILE A 354 32.46 9.94 7.79
CA ILE A 354 30.99 9.88 7.70
C ILE A 354 30.49 8.76 8.61
N TYR A 355 29.36 9.00 9.26
CA TYR A 355 28.73 8.08 10.19
C TYR A 355 27.52 7.46 9.51
N THR A 356 27.43 6.13 9.53
CA THR A 356 26.29 5.41 8.97
C THR A 356 25.25 5.11 10.02
N VAL A 357 23.99 5.25 9.64
CA VAL A 357 22.82 4.95 10.45
C VAL A 357 21.97 3.94 9.68
N LYS A 358 21.30 3.04 10.41
CA LYS A 358 20.51 1.98 9.77
C LYS A 358 19.21 2.48 9.14
N THR A 359 18.59 3.49 9.75
CA THR A 359 17.24 3.92 9.39
C THR A 359 17.11 5.44 9.40
N CYS A 360 16.24 5.95 8.52
CA CYS A 360 15.73 7.31 8.53
C CYS A 360 14.21 7.24 8.62
N GLN A 361 13.62 7.89 9.63
CA GLN A 361 12.15 7.99 9.76
C GLN A 361 11.70 9.28 9.10
N LEU A 362 10.79 9.19 8.14
CA LEU A 362 10.24 10.32 7.39
C LEU A 362 8.82 10.58 7.88
N HIS A 363 8.55 11.76 8.42
CA HIS A 363 7.24 12.12 8.93
C HIS A 363 6.48 12.96 7.91
N TYR A 364 5.24 12.58 7.61
CA TYR A 364 4.38 13.26 6.67
C TYR A 364 2.95 13.33 7.18
N THR A 365 2.22 14.29 6.63
CA THR A 365 0.77 14.43 6.86
C THR A 365 0.06 13.82 5.67
N THR A 366 -0.90 12.95 5.94
CA THR A 366 -1.71 12.29 4.91
C THR A 366 -2.85 13.18 4.42
N TYR A 367 -3.46 12.80 3.30
CA TYR A 367 -4.61 13.48 2.69
C TYR A 367 -5.81 13.71 3.64
N ASP A 368 -5.95 12.87 4.67
CA ASP A 368 -6.98 12.91 5.71
C ASP A 368 -6.47 13.53 7.03
N LEU A 369 -5.42 14.36 6.93
CA LEU A 369 -4.85 15.15 8.04
C LEU A 369 -4.24 14.34 9.18
N GLN A 370 -3.90 13.07 8.95
CA GLN A 370 -3.22 12.25 9.96
C GLN A 370 -1.71 12.39 9.84
N ARG A 371 -1.03 12.46 10.98
CA ARG A 371 0.44 12.35 11.02
C ARG A 371 0.84 10.89 10.94
N LYS A 372 1.67 10.54 9.96
CA LYS A 372 2.26 9.22 9.78
C LYS A 372 3.75 9.33 9.52
N TYR A 373 4.42 8.18 9.52
CA TYR A 373 5.82 8.09 9.13
C TYR A 373 6.10 6.81 8.35
N ASP A 374 7.11 6.90 7.49
CA ASP A 374 7.71 5.76 6.80
C ASP A 374 9.14 5.59 7.33
N THR A 375 9.59 4.35 7.47
CA THR A 375 10.97 4.06 7.87
C THR A 375 11.76 3.60 6.66
N VAL A 376 12.71 4.44 6.24
CA VAL A 376 13.63 4.15 5.15
C VAL A 376 14.81 3.35 5.68
N ASN A 377 15.11 2.26 5.00
CA ASN A 377 16.25 1.40 5.26
C ASN A 377 16.81 0.94 3.91
N SER A 378 18.11 1.14 3.69
CA SER A 378 18.75 0.82 2.41
C SER A 378 18.61 -0.67 2.02
N THR A 379 18.45 -1.58 2.98
CA THR A 379 18.39 -3.03 2.70
C THR A 379 16.98 -3.62 2.64
N SER A 380 15.93 -2.85 2.92
CA SER A 380 14.55 -3.39 2.94
C SER A 380 13.51 -2.47 2.33
N HIS A 381 13.53 -1.19 2.66
CA HIS A 381 12.60 -0.18 2.14
C HIS A 381 13.38 1.07 1.72
N PRO A 382 14.17 0.98 0.64
CA PRO A 382 15.06 2.06 0.24
C PRO A 382 14.39 3.10 -0.64
N ASP A 383 13.22 2.80 -1.21
CA ASP A 383 12.63 3.60 -2.27
C ASP A 383 11.85 4.79 -1.68
N ILE A 384 12.15 5.98 -2.18
CA ILE A 384 11.64 7.25 -1.70
C ILE A 384 11.11 8.12 -2.84
N MET A 385 10.22 9.04 -2.49
CA MET A 385 9.60 9.99 -3.41
C MET A 385 9.89 11.43 -2.97
N VAL A 386 10.31 12.27 -3.92
CA VAL A 386 10.58 13.70 -3.71
C VAL A 386 9.72 14.53 -4.66
N ARG A 387 9.56 15.82 -4.35
CA ARG A 387 8.91 16.75 -5.27
C ARG A 387 9.80 16.98 -6.48
N SER A 388 9.25 16.80 -7.67
CA SER A 388 9.95 17.17 -8.91
C SER A 388 10.08 18.70 -9.00
N PRO A 389 11.27 19.23 -9.38
CA PRO A 389 11.47 20.64 -9.68
C PRO A 389 10.96 21.03 -11.08
N GLU A 390 10.51 20.09 -11.90
CA GLU A 390 10.05 20.35 -13.27
C GLU A 390 8.73 21.15 -13.30
N THR A 391 8.61 22.09 -14.24
CA THR A 391 7.50 23.06 -14.32
C THR A 391 6.75 23.08 -15.67
N GLY A 392 6.90 22.03 -16.49
CA GLY A 392 6.24 21.90 -17.81
C GLY A 392 4.83 21.28 -17.78
N VAL A 393 4.12 21.37 -18.92
CA VAL A 393 2.74 20.88 -19.11
C VAL A 393 2.60 19.35 -18.98
N ASN A 394 3.72 18.62 -19.05
CA ASN A 394 3.79 17.18 -18.79
C ASN A 394 4.87 16.85 -17.76
N ALA A 395 5.23 17.80 -16.89
CA ALA A 395 6.23 17.57 -15.86
C ALA A 395 5.74 16.50 -14.89
N SER A 396 6.61 15.56 -14.56
CA SER A 396 6.31 14.58 -13.53
C SER A 396 6.11 15.31 -12.21
N PRO A 397 5.04 15.03 -11.43
CA PRO A 397 4.85 15.69 -10.14
C PRO A 397 5.89 15.24 -9.11
N TYR A 398 6.53 14.08 -9.32
CA TYR A 398 7.43 13.47 -8.37
C TYR A 398 8.64 12.85 -9.06
N TRP A 399 9.78 12.92 -8.39
CA TRP A 399 10.92 12.07 -8.72
C TRP A 399 11.06 10.96 -7.68
N TYR A 400 11.71 9.89 -8.10
CA TYR A 400 11.93 8.71 -7.25
C TYR A 400 13.41 8.41 -7.14
N ALA A 401 13.80 7.89 -5.99
CA ALA A 401 15.18 7.47 -5.77
C ALA A 401 15.24 6.24 -4.87
N ARG A 402 16.28 5.43 -5.06
CA ARG A 402 16.63 4.32 -4.18
C ARG A 402 17.75 4.74 -3.24
N VAL A 403 17.50 4.71 -1.93
CA VAL A 403 18.49 5.04 -0.91
C VAL A 403 19.51 3.92 -0.77
N LEU A 404 20.76 4.24 -1.09
CA LEU A 404 21.92 3.36 -0.96
C LEU A 404 22.51 3.40 0.44
N GLY A 405 22.44 4.55 1.11
CA GLY A 405 22.96 4.73 2.45
C GLY A 405 22.38 5.94 3.17
N VAL A 406 22.29 5.83 4.50
CA VAL A 406 21.80 6.88 5.40
C VAL A 406 22.96 7.35 6.26
N TYR A 407 23.35 8.62 6.10
CA TYR A 407 24.59 9.14 6.67
C TYR A 407 24.40 10.46 7.42
N HIS A 408 25.32 10.72 8.35
CA HIS A 408 25.54 12.06 8.88
C HIS A 408 27.03 12.34 9.05
N THR A 409 27.38 13.62 9.06
CA THR A 409 28.74 14.06 9.39
C THR A 409 28.75 15.44 10.02
N ASN A 410 29.87 15.78 10.66
CA ASN A 410 30.11 17.12 11.16
C ASN A 410 30.95 17.89 10.15
N VAL A 411 30.40 19.01 9.68
CA VAL A 411 30.97 19.84 8.63
C VAL A 411 31.38 21.17 9.23
N TRP A 412 32.53 21.64 8.79
CA TRP A 412 33.01 22.99 9.00
C TRP A 412 33.30 23.60 7.63
N THR A 413 33.04 24.89 7.43
CA THR A 413 33.31 25.57 6.16
C THR A 413 33.88 26.95 6.40
N SER A 414 34.81 27.39 5.56
CA SER A 414 35.31 28.77 5.51
C SER A 414 34.75 29.56 4.33
N HIS A 415 33.71 29.07 3.67
CA HIS A 415 33.17 29.68 2.45
C HIS A 415 32.55 31.06 2.75
N PRO A 416 32.87 32.12 1.97
CA PRO A 416 32.42 33.48 2.26
C PRO A 416 30.89 33.67 2.20
N ALA A 417 30.19 32.85 1.42
CA ALA A 417 28.73 32.91 1.31
C ALA A 417 27.98 32.27 2.50
N VAL A 418 28.66 31.54 3.39
CA VAL A 418 28.01 30.84 4.50
C VAL A 418 27.90 31.76 5.70
N LYS A 419 26.66 32.04 6.12
CA LYS A 419 26.38 32.78 7.36
C LYS A 419 26.93 31.99 8.56
N ASN A 420 27.77 32.59 9.38
CA ASN A 420 28.50 31.94 10.49
C ASN A 420 29.39 30.76 10.03
N GLY A 421 30.19 30.96 8.97
CA GLY A 421 31.18 30.02 8.43
C GLY A 421 32.38 29.72 9.35
N GLY A 422 32.12 29.49 10.64
CA GLY A 422 33.11 29.08 11.64
C GLY A 422 32.59 27.98 12.57
N ASP A 423 31.28 27.77 12.62
CA ASP A 423 30.65 26.79 13.50
C ASP A 423 30.61 25.41 12.86
N VAL A 424 30.89 24.39 13.68
CA VAL A 424 30.72 22.99 13.28
C VAL A 424 29.24 22.65 13.28
N ARG A 425 28.74 22.14 12.16
CA ARG A 425 27.33 21.72 12.00
C ARG A 425 27.24 20.24 11.68
N ARG A 426 26.35 19.52 12.37
CA ARG A 426 25.95 18.18 11.95
C ARG A 426 25.03 18.31 10.74
N MET A 427 25.31 17.54 9.69
CA MET A 427 24.48 17.47 8.50
C MET A 427 24.13 16.02 8.20
N ASP A 428 22.84 15.74 8.11
CA ASP A 428 22.29 14.44 7.72
C ASP A 428 21.99 14.42 6.22
N PHE A 429 22.30 13.32 5.55
CA PHE A 429 22.09 13.17 4.11
C PHE A 429 21.87 11.70 3.73
N LEU A 430 21.11 11.50 2.66
CA LEU A 430 20.90 10.20 2.02
C LEU A 430 21.80 10.12 0.80
N TRP A 431 22.44 8.99 0.58
CA TRP A 431 23.09 8.68 -0.68
C TRP A 431 22.13 7.86 -1.53
N VAL A 432 21.86 8.30 -2.76
CA VAL A 432 20.76 7.77 -3.57
C VAL A 432 21.19 7.43 -5.00
N ARG A 433 20.48 6.48 -5.60
CA ARG A 433 20.46 6.21 -7.04
C ARG A 433 19.12 6.68 -7.60
N TRP A 434 19.14 7.54 -8.60
CA TRP A 434 17.94 8.16 -9.16
C TRP A 434 17.23 7.25 -10.17
N PHE A 435 15.90 7.39 -10.22
CA PHE A 435 15.08 6.84 -11.28
C PHE A 435 14.69 7.95 -12.27
N GLY A 436 14.69 7.63 -13.56
CA GLY A 436 14.14 8.46 -14.64
C GLY A 436 12.79 7.92 -15.10
N GLU A 437 11.99 8.78 -15.73
CA GLU A 437 10.75 8.36 -16.38
C GLU A 437 11.04 7.50 -17.62
N GLU A 438 10.17 6.53 -17.90
CA GLU A 438 10.24 5.73 -19.12
C GLU A 438 9.96 6.60 -20.36
N PRO A 439 10.91 6.76 -21.29
CA PRO A 439 10.75 7.65 -22.43
C PRO A 439 9.54 7.30 -23.31
N GLY A 440 8.67 8.28 -23.56
CA GLY A 440 7.49 8.12 -24.41
C GLY A 440 6.33 7.34 -23.78
N TYR A 441 6.47 6.88 -22.53
CA TYR A 441 5.41 6.16 -21.82
C TYR A 441 4.34 7.13 -21.31
N ARG A 442 3.08 6.91 -21.74
CA ARG A 442 1.92 7.66 -21.25
C ARG A 442 1.25 6.91 -20.12
N TYR A 443 1.02 7.61 -19.02
CA TYR A 443 0.44 7.06 -17.79
C TYR A 443 -0.54 8.03 -17.14
N GLY A 444 -1.17 7.56 -16.06
CA GLY A 444 -2.07 8.32 -15.23
C GLY A 444 -3.50 7.80 -15.26
N PHE A 445 -4.34 8.40 -14.43
CA PHE A 445 -5.73 8.01 -14.23
C PHE A 445 -6.56 8.10 -15.54
N ARG A 446 -6.23 9.02 -16.45
CA ARG A 446 -6.91 9.08 -17.76
C ARG A 446 -6.60 7.87 -18.64
N GLU A 447 -5.34 7.46 -18.69
CA GLU A 447 -4.88 6.35 -19.53
C GLU A 447 -5.10 4.97 -18.90
N ALA A 448 -5.54 4.94 -17.63
CA ALA A 448 -5.64 3.73 -16.81
C ALA A 448 -4.31 2.94 -16.77
N ARG A 449 -3.20 3.66 -16.55
CA ARG A 449 -1.83 3.12 -16.53
C ARG A 449 -1.04 3.68 -15.34
N LEU A 450 -0.34 2.80 -14.64
CA LEU A 450 0.55 3.18 -13.53
C LEU A 450 1.77 3.97 -14.04
N PRO A 451 2.31 4.94 -13.29
CA PRO A 451 3.58 5.56 -13.63
C PRO A 451 4.70 4.51 -13.74
N LYS A 452 5.59 4.68 -14.71
CA LYS A 452 6.68 3.73 -15.00
C LYS A 452 8.02 4.45 -15.02
N VAL A 453 8.99 3.91 -14.28
CA VAL A 453 10.31 4.51 -14.07
C VAL A 453 11.41 3.47 -14.20
N GLY A 454 12.59 3.88 -14.66
CA GLY A 454 13.79 3.03 -14.78
C GLY A 454 14.97 3.68 -14.05
N PHE A 455 16.02 2.91 -13.74
CA PHE A 455 17.23 3.53 -13.21
C PHE A 455 17.88 4.44 -14.25
N VAL A 456 18.34 5.61 -13.84
CA VAL A 456 19.21 6.43 -14.70
C VAL A 456 20.51 5.65 -14.94
N GLU A 457 20.97 5.66 -16.19
CA GLU A 457 22.17 4.93 -16.61
C GLU A 457 23.40 5.40 -15.81
N SER A 458 24.18 4.47 -15.28
CA SER A 458 25.34 4.77 -14.41
C SER A 458 26.45 5.62 -15.05
N SER A 459 26.45 5.75 -16.38
CA SER A 459 27.35 6.61 -17.13
C SER A 459 26.98 8.09 -16.98
N ASP A 460 25.71 8.39 -16.72
CA ASP A 460 25.17 9.72 -16.47
C ASP A 460 25.73 10.27 -15.15
N ASP A 461 26.21 11.52 -15.19
CA ASP A 461 26.78 12.18 -14.03
C ASP A 461 25.72 12.48 -12.94
N TYR A 462 24.42 12.37 -13.22
CA TYR A 462 23.32 12.55 -12.27
C TYR A 462 22.69 11.23 -11.79
N ALA A 463 23.17 10.06 -12.23
CA ALA A 463 22.61 8.77 -11.81
C ALA A 463 22.69 8.52 -10.29
N PHE A 464 23.75 9.04 -9.67
CA PHE A 464 24.00 8.94 -8.22
C PHE A 464 24.18 10.33 -7.62
N GLY A 465 23.53 10.57 -6.49
CA GLY A 465 23.55 11.87 -5.83
C GLY A 465 23.35 11.78 -4.31
N PHE A 466 23.29 12.95 -3.69
CA PHE A 466 23.00 13.08 -2.27
C PHE A 466 21.71 13.85 -2.08
N LEU A 467 20.93 13.49 -1.07
CA LEU A 467 19.65 14.11 -0.82
C LEU A 467 19.54 14.51 0.65
N ASP A 468 19.06 15.72 0.89
CA ASP A 468 18.72 16.15 2.24
C ASP A 468 17.38 15.50 2.62
N PRO A 469 17.31 14.70 3.71
CA PRO A 469 16.09 14.00 4.12
C PRO A 469 14.86 14.91 4.21
N LYS A 470 15.03 16.22 4.44
CA LYS A 470 13.93 17.18 4.51
C LYS A 470 13.17 17.39 3.19
N HIS A 471 13.75 16.98 2.06
CA HIS A 471 13.13 17.05 0.72
C HIS A 471 12.35 15.79 0.37
N VAL A 472 12.52 14.72 1.14
CA VAL A 472 11.76 13.50 0.93
C VAL A 472 10.34 13.71 1.42
N ILE A 473 9.37 13.42 0.54
CA ILE A 473 7.95 13.52 0.88
C ILE A 473 7.59 12.33 1.76
N ARG A 474 7.91 11.11 1.30
CA ARG A 474 7.69 9.84 1.98
C ARG A 474 8.33 8.67 1.22
N GLY A 475 8.20 7.46 1.73
CA GLY A 475 8.57 6.24 1.00
C GLY A 475 7.60 5.96 -0.15
N CYS A 476 8.05 5.22 -1.17
CA CYS A 476 7.19 4.74 -2.24
C CYS A 476 7.33 3.22 -2.45
N HIS A 477 6.32 2.63 -3.10
CA HIS A 477 6.33 1.22 -3.44
C HIS A 477 6.59 1.07 -4.94
N LEU A 478 7.79 0.56 -5.28
CA LEU A 478 8.17 0.28 -6.67
C LEU A 478 8.08 -1.23 -6.91
N VAL A 479 7.24 -1.62 -7.87
CA VAL A 479 7.04 -3.02 -8.27
C VAL A 479 7.75 -3.26 -9.59
N PRO A 480 8.60 -4.28 -9.73
CA PRO A 480 9.24 -4.59 -11.01
C PRO A 480 8.23 -4.73 -12.15
N ALA A 481 8.54 -4.14 -13.30
CA ALA A 481 7.79 -4.40 -14.53
C ALA A 481 8.23 -5.75 -15.11
N PHE A 482 7.71 -6.84 -14.54
CA PHE A 482 8.16 -8.21 -14.80
C PHE A 482 8.18 -8.58 -16.29
N HIS A 483 7.27 -8.01 -17.09
CA HIS A 483 7.21 -8.24 -18.53
C HIS A 483 8.40 -7.62 -19.30
N GLY A 484 8.95 -6.50 -18.82
CA GLY A 484 10.13 -5.85 -19.43
C GLY A 484 11.43 -6.61 -19.15
N GLY A 485 11.49 -7.35 -18.03
CA GLY A 485 12.65 -8.15 -17.69
C GLY A 485 13.78 -7.37 -17.03
N ARG A 486 14.97 -7.95 -17.06
CA ARG A 486 16.16 -7.46 -16.37
C ARG A 486 17.24 -7.05 -17.37
N THR A 487 18.07 -6.09 -16.98
CA THR A 487 19.17 -5.54 -17.79
C THR A 487 20.41 -5.32 -16.94
N SER A 488 21.58 -5.55 -17.56
CA SER A 488 22.88 -5.16 -16.97
C SER A 488 23.42 -3.86 -17.55
N GLU A 489 22.72 -3.24 -18.52
CA GLU A 489 23.19 -2.07 -19.26
C GLU A 489 23.19 -0.80 -18.40
N LEU A 490 22.17 -0.64 -17.53
CA LEU A 490 22.04 0.54 -16.67
C LEU A 490 23.14 0.64 -15.59
N LEU A 491 23.79 -0.47 -15.26
CA LEU A 491 24.91 -0.54 -14.34
C LEU A 491 25.83 -1.71 -14.74
N PRO A 492 26.77 -1.51 -15.68
CA PRO A 492 27.53 -2.57 -16.35
C PRO A 492 28.71 -3.06 -15.49
N VAL A 493 28.43 -3.44 -14.25
CA VAL A 493 29.38 -4.04 -13.30
C VAL A 493 28.72 -5.21 -12.59
N THR A 494 29.48 -6.27 -12.33
CA THR A 494 28.96 -7.49 -11.69
C THR A 494 28.72 -7.32 -10.19
N GLN A 495 29.49 -6.47 -9.52
CA GLN A 495 29.35 -6.16 -8.10
C GLN A 495 29.33 -4.64 -7.91
N SER A 496 28.28 -4.13 -7.27
CA SER A 496 28.16 -2.73 -6.89
C SER A 496 27.36 -2.59 -5.61
N ASP A 497 27.77 -1.64 -4.77
CA ASP A 497 27.01 -1.30 -3.56
C ASP A 497 25.67 -0.62 -3.90
N ALA A 498 25.44 -0.25 -5.16
CA ALA A 498 24.17 0.28 -5.64
C ALA A 498 23.03 -0.78 -5.72
N ARG A 499 23.36 -2.08 -5.69
CA ARG A 499 22.38 -3.19 -5.70
C ARG A 499 22.03 -3.64 -4.28
N VAL A 500 21.31 -2.79 -3.56
CA VAL A 500 21.08 -2.94 -2.12
C VAL A 500 20.05 -4.00 -1.71
N LEU A 501 19.10 -4.35 -2.60
CA LEU A 501 18.03 -5.31 -2.30
C LEU A 501 18.41 -6.77 -2.66
N GLU A 502 19.24 -6.95 -3.67
CA GLU A 502 19.59 -8.26 -4.24
C GLU A 502 21.10 -8.35 -4.46
N GLY A 503 21.89 -8.37 -3.38
CA GLY A 503 23.36 -8.30 -3.45
C GLY A 503 24.05 -9.48 -4.17
N SER A 504 23.32 -10.55 -4.49
CA SER A 504 23.82 -11.70 -5.27
C SER A 504 23.50 -11.61 -6.77
N VAL A 505 22.77 -10.58 -7.21
CA VAL A 505 22.29 -10.47 -8.58
C VAL A 505 23.17 -9.48 -9.37
N VAL A 506 23.43 -9.82 -10.63
CA VAL A 506 24.37 -9.12 -11.50
C VAL A 506 23.69 -8.12 -12.45
N ASP A 507 22.37 -8.14 -12.51
CA ASP A 507 21.52 -7.27 -13.32
C ASP A 507 20.44 -6.60 -12.44
N ASP A 508 19.85 -5.52 -12.97
CA ASP A 508 18.73 -4.80 -12.34
C ASP A 508 17.46 -5.06 -13.17
N TRP A 509 16.28 -4.88 -12.57
CA TRP A 509 15.07 -4.74 -13.39
C TRP A 509 15.20 -3.50 -14.27
N GLU A 510 14.79 -3.61 -15.53
CA GLU A 510 14.88 -2.52 -16.50
C GLU A 510 13.99 -1.34 -16.07
N THR A 511 12.75 -1.64 -15.70
CA THR A 511 11.77 -0.67 -15.27
C THR A 511 10.92 -1.17 -14.10
N PHE A 512 10.30 -0.24 -13.41
CA PHE A 512 9.43 -0.42 -12.25
C PHE A 512 8.15 0.38 -12.45
N TYR A 513 7.04 -0.18 -11.99
CA TYR A 513 5.81 0.57 -11.80
C TYR A 513 5.80 1.22 -10.43
N VAL A 514 5.42 2.50 -10.38
CA VAL A 514 5.07 3.16 -9.13
C VAL A 514 3.69 2.66 -8.73
N ASN A 515 3.61 1.89 -7.65
CA ASN A 515 2.34 1.41 -7.14
C ASN A 515 1.63 2.52 -6.37
N VAL A 516 0.91 3.36 -7.11
CA VAL A 516 0.12 4.47 -6.54
C VAL A 516 -1.03 3.96 -5.66
N PHE A 517 -1.48 2.72 -5.87
CA PHE A 517 -2.58 2.10 -5.12
C PHE A 517 -2.15 1.45 -3.80
N ALA A 518 -0.86 1.45 -3.47
CA ALA A 518 -0.36 0.81 -2.24
C ALA A 518 -1.03 1.38 -0.99
N ASP A 519 -1.31 2.68 -0.94
CA ASP A 519 -2.20 3.25 0.06
C ASP A 519 -2.98 4.46 -0.46
N ARG A 520 -4.03 4.82 0.28
CA ARG A 520 -4.94 5.94 -0.02
C ARG A 520 -4.21 7.28 -0.18
N ASP A 521 -3.13 7.47 0.57
CA ASP A 521 -2.38 8.72 0.53
C ASP A 521 -1.52 8.82 -0.75
N LEU A 522 -0.90 7.73 -1.19
CA LEU A 522 -0.20 7.68 -2.48
C LEU A 522 -1.14 7.94 -3.67
N VAL A 523 -2.37 7.39 -3.62
CA VAL A 523 -3.40 7.69 -4.63
C VAL A 523 -3.73 9.17 -4.63
N MET A 524 -4.06 9.76 -3.47
CA MET A 524 -4.44 11.18 -3.39
C MET A 524 -3.29 12.15 -3.68
N ARG A 525 -2.04 11.72 -3.52
CA ARG A 525 -0.86 12.47 -4.00
C ARG A 525 -0.85 12.52 -5.53
N HIS A 526 -1.01 11.37 -6.19
CA HIS A 526 -0.96 11.32 -7.66
C HIS A 526 -2.21 11.90 -8.33
N PHE A 527 -3.38 11.66 -7.75
CA PHE A 527 -4.66 12.15 -8.27
C PHE A 527 -4.84 13.65 -8.04
N GLY A 528 -4.40 14.15 -6.88
CA GLY A 528 -4.68 15.50 -6.43
C GLY A 528 -5.93 15.57 -5.55
N GLY A 529 -6.24 16.78 -5.03
CA GLY A 529 -7.41 17.01 -4.17
C GLY A 529 -7.24 16.60 -2.69
N GLY A 530 -6.13 15.97 -2.30
CA GLY A 530 -5.81 15.67 -0.90
C GLY A 530 -5.59 16.95 -0.09
N VAL A 531 -6.22 17.06 1.09
CA VAL A 531 -6.09 18.25 1.94
C VAL A 531 -4.64 18.36 2.43
N GLY A 532 -4.04 19.54 2.28
CA GLY A 532 -2.64 19.77 2.66
C GLY A 532 -1.61 19.21 1.69
N HIS A 533 -2.02 18.52 0.63
CA HIS A 533 -1.11 18.15 -0.46
C HIS A 533 -0.85 19.36 -1.37
N VAL A 534 0.40 19.50 -1.82
CA VAL A 534 0.73 20.45 -2.89
C VAL A 534 -0.08 20.06 -4.12
N LYS A 535 -0.81 21.02 -4.70
CA LYS A 535 -1.70 20.77 -5.85
C LYS A 535 -0.88 20.22 -7.03
N ASN A 536 -1.12 18.97 -7.38
CA ASN A 536 -0.92 18.51 -8.75
C ASN A 536 -2.10 19.06 -9.56
N THR A 537 -1.85 19.61 -10.74
CA THR A 537 -2.90 20.11 -11.63
C THR A 537 -3.99 19.06 -11.76
N LEU A 538 -5.18 19.36 -11.23
CA LEU A 538 -6.31 18.45 -11.24
C LEU A 538 -6.64 18.09 -12.69
N PRO A 539 -6.86 16.82 -13.04
CA PRO A 539 -7.70 16.51 -14.18
C PRO A 539 -9.10 17.06 -13.87
N THR A 540 -9.55 18.05 -14.62
CA THR A 540 -10.91 18.59 -14.49
C THR A 540 -11.93 17.46 -14.75
N ALA A 541 -13.00 17.41 -13.95
CA ALA A 541 -14.08 16.42 -14.07
C ALA A 541 -14.70 16.37 -15.48
N ASP A 542 -14.55 17.44 -16.27
CA ASP A 542 -14.94 17.54 -17.69
C ASP A 542 -14.18 16.59 -18.63
N SER A 543 -13.18 15.83 -18.16
CA SER A 543 -12.36 14.97 -19.01
C SER A 543 -12.90 13.55 -19.22
N LEU A 544 -13.99 13.18 -18.53
CA LEU A 544 -14.67 11.88 -18.69
C LEU A 544 -16.02 11.99 -19.43
N SER A 545 -16.42 13.20 -19.82
CA SER A 545 -17.68 13.49 -20.50
C SER A 545 -17.46 14.02 -21.93
N ASP A 546 -17.05 13.14 -22.84
CA ASP A 546 -17.43 13.29 -24.26
C ASP A 546 -18.47 12.22 -24.55
N THR A 547 -19.69 12.47 -24.06
CA THR A 547 -20.92 11.86 -24.55
C THR A 547 -22.06 12.76 -24.11
N ASP A 548 -22.53 13.60 -25.04
CA ASP A 548 -23.68 14.50 -24.90
C ASP A 548 -24.89 13.77 -24.30
N MET A 549 -25.43 14.25 -23.18
CA MET A 549 -26.87 14.24 -22.86
C MET A 549 -27.18 15.28 -21.76
N ASP A 550 -27.94 16.30 -22.16
CA ASP A 550 -28.59 17.30 -21.30
C ASP A 550 -29.56 16.66 -20.31
N ILE A 551 -29.46 16.98 -19.01
CA ILE A 551 -30.58 16.86 -18.06
C ILE A 551 -30.55 18.01 -17.05
N ASP A 552 -31.74 18.60 -16.89
CA ASP A 552 -32.13 19.83 -16.19
C ASP A 552 -31.75 19.94 -14.70
N GLU A 553 -31.47 21.19 -14.31
CA GLU A 553 -31.32 21.66 -12.93
C GLU A 553 -32.70 21.84 -12.26
N ASP A 554 -32.89 21.25 -11.08
CA ASP A 554 -33.94 21.69 -10.14
C ASP A 554 -33.30 22.21 -8.83
N GLU A 555 -33.61 23.47 -8.53
CA GLU A 555 -33.31 24.18 -7.29
C GLU A 555 -34.08 23.59 -6.09
N GLU A 556 -33.43 23.41 -4.94
CA GLU A 556 -34.12 23.55 -3.64
C GLU A 556 -33.26 24.28 -2.58
N GLY A 557 -33.75 25.47 -2.22
CA GLY A 557 -33.96 26.09 -0.91
C GLY A 557 -33.02 25.85 0.30
N PRO A 558 -32.74 26.89 1.12
CA PRO A 558 -31.84 26.81 2.25
C PRO A 558 -32.52 26.21 3.49
N LEU A 559 -31.83 25.33 4.23
CA LEU A 559 -32.27 24.89 5.56
C LEU A 559 -31.26 25.27 6.64
N ASN A 560 -31.83 25.91 7.65
CA ASN A 560 -31.26 26.59 8.80
C ASN A 560 -30.26 25.76 9.63
N GLU A 561 -29.19 26.41 10.03
CA GLU A 561 -28.25 25.95 11.05
C GLU A 561 -28.94 25.83 12.42
N MET A 562 -28.77 24.68 13.07
CA MET A 562 -29.02 24.55 14.51
C MET A 562 -27.84 23.83 15.14
N GLU A 563 -27.00 24.63 15.79
CA GLU A 563 -25.80 24.25 16.51
C GLU A 563 -26.17 23.39 17.75
N SER A 564 -25.66 22.15 17.79
CA SER A 564 -25.73 21.30 18.98
C SER A 564 -24.33 20.80 19.33
N SER A 565 -23.77 21.39 20.38
CA SER A 565 -22.51 20.99 21.00
C SER A 565 -22.60 19.56 21.57
N LEU A 566 -21.87 18.62 20.97
CA LEU A 566 -21.57 17.32 21.57
C LEU A 566 -20.06 17.13 21.61
N ALA A 567 -19.53 17.03 22.82
CA ALA A 567 -18.14 16.71 23.08
C ALA A 567 -17.87 15.25 22.68
N GLU A 568 -17.09 15.06 21.62
CA GLU A 568 -16.59 13.76 21.20
C GLU A 568 -15.54 13.24 22.19
N VAL A 569 -15.81 12.07 22.76
CA VAL A 569 -14.83 11.27 23.48
C VAL A 569 -14.20 10.34 22.45
N ASP A 570 -13.07 10.75 21.90
CA ASP A 570 -12.24 9.98 20.98
C ASP A 570 -11.66 8.75 21.71
N VAL A 571 -12.19 7.56 21.42
CA VAL A 571 -11.67 6.27 21.90
C VAL A 571 -10.75 5.70 20.82
N LEU A 572 -9.56 6.29 20.69
CA LEU A 572 -8.44 5.74 19.94
C LEU A 572 -7.95 4.44 20.59
N MET A 573 -8.47 3.30 20.14
CA MET A 573 -7.87 1.99 20.41
C MET A 573 -6.68 1.78 19.48
N ARG A 574 -5.52 2.33 19.85
CA ARG A 574 -4.21 1.87 19.33
C ARG A 574 -3.62 0.88 20.33
N PRO A 575 -3.51 -0.42 20.02
CA PRO A 575 -2.52 -1.25 20.67
C PRO A 575 -1.16 -0.85 20.09
N GLU A 576 -0.32 -0.21 20.91
CA GLU A 576 1.11 -0.10 20.64
C GLU A 576 1.66 -1.52 20.44
N LEU A 577 2.01 -1.85 19.19
CA LEU A 577 2.79 -3.03 18.86
C LEU A 577 4.25 -2.64 19.05
N ASP A 578 4.90 -3.28 20.01
CA ASP A 578 6.35 -3.22 20.21
C ASP A 578 7.04 -3.71 18.91
N PRO A 579 7.98 -2.95 18.29
CA PRO A 579 8.58 -3.32 17.00
C PRO A 579 9.50 -4.55 17.03
N HIS A 580 9.62 -5.25 18.17
CA HIS A 580 10.62 -6.29 18.38
C HIS A 580 10.08 -7.69 18.71
N GLU A 581 8.78 -7.93 18.66
CA GLU A 581 8.26 -9.31 18.71
C GLU A 581 8.21 -9.90 17.30
N VAL A 582 9.18 -10.79 17.03
CA VAL A 582 9.10 -11.79 15.96
C VAL A 582 7.81 -12.56 16.20
N ASP A 583 6.89 -12.57 15.22
CA ASP A 583 5.69 -13.42 15.22
C ASP A 583 6.15 -14.88 15.41
N GLU A 584 6.10 -15.39 16.65
CA GLU A 584 6.07 -16.82 16.89
C GLU A 584 4.73 -17.32 16.35
N GLU A 585 4.79 -18.03 15.22
CA GLU A 585 3.67 -18.83 14.71
C GLU A 585 3.16 -19.74 15.83
N VAL A 586 2.07 -19.34 16.48
CA VAL A 586 1.31 -20.24 17.33
C VAL A 586 0.69 -21.29 16.39
N PRO A 587 0.98 -22.59 16.58
CA PRO A 587 0.39 -23.61 15.73
C PRO A 587 -1.13 -23.56 15.89
N GLU A 588 -1.82 -23.23 14.80
CA GLU A 588 -3.28 -23.38 14.70
C GLU A 588 -3.60 -24.85 14.97
N ALA A 589 -4.22 -25.11 16.12
CA ALA A 589 -4.85 -26.40 16.37
C ALA A 589 -5.89 -26.65 15.28
N GLU A 590 -5.80 -27.83 14.65
CA GLU A 590 -6.69 -28.36 13.63
C GLU A 590 -8.15 -27.96 13.91
N GLN A 591 -8.64 -26.96 13.19
CA GLN A 591 -10.06 -26.73 13.05
C GLN A 591 -10.52 -27.68 11.95
N GLU A 592 -11.38 -28.63 12.32
CA GLU A 592 -12.23 -29.33 11.36
C GLU A 592 -12.96 -28.27 10.53
N ASP A 593 -12.74 -28.34 9.22
CA ASP A 593 -13.33 -27.47 8.22
C ASP A 593 -14.86 -27.54 8.29
N LEU A 594 -15.48 -26.60 9.01
CA LEU A 594 -16.87 -26.22 8.78
C LEU A 594 -16.85 -25.01 7.82
N GLU A 595 -16.60 -25.32 6.55
CA GLU A 595 -16.92 -24.44 5.42
C GLU A 595 -18.45 -24.32 5.34
N GLU A 596 -19.05 -23.34 6.02
CA GLU A 596 -20.35 -22.79 5.58
C GLU A 596 -20.10 -21.93 4.34
N ASP A 597 -19.96 -22.62 3.20
CA ASP A 597 -20.14 -22.00 1.90
C ASP A 597 -21.64 -21.73 1.71
N GLU A 598 -22.08 -20.50 1.98
CA GLU A 598 -23.35 -19.98 1.49
C GLU A 598 -23.28 -19.78 -0.04
N ASP A 599 -23.29 -20.90 -0.79
CA ASP A 599 -23.72 -20.94 -2.18
C ASP A 599 -25.27 -20.95 -2.21
N LEU A 600 -25.87 -19.85 -1.77
CA LEU A 600 -27.32 -19.61 -1.92
C LEU A 600 -27.55 -18.97 -3.30
N ASN A 601 -27.29 -19.73 -4.36
CA ASN A 601 -27.55 -19.35 -5.76
C ASN A 601 -27.99 -20.57 -6.59
N THR A 602 -28.99 -21.29 -6.10
CA THR A 602 -29.84 -22.18 -6.89
C THR A 602 -31.28 -21.98 -6.45
N TRP A 603 -31.90 -20.92 -6.95
CA TRP A 603 -33.35 -20.91 -7.16
C TRP A 603 -33.53 -21.32 -8.62
N ASP A 604 -33.59 -22.64 -8.86
CA ASP A 604 -34.22 -23.15 -10.06
C ASP A 604 -35.73 -23.17 -9.74
N ASP A 605 -36.47 -22.23 -10.33
CA ASP A 605 -37.93 -22.26 -10.41
C ASP A 605 -38.34 -23.42 -11.33
N ASP A 606 -38.63 -24.58 -10.74
CA ASP A 606 -39.51 -25.57 -11.35
C ASP A 606 -40.83 -25.57 -10.57
N ASP A 607 -41.77 -24.75 -11.05
CA ASP A 607 -43.17 -24.79 -10.69
C ASP A 607 -43.79 -26.11 -11.16
N ASP A 608 -43.99 -27.06 -10.23
CA ASP A 608 -44.98 -28.12 -10.42
C ASP A 608 -46.00 -28.09 -9.27
N VAL A 609 -47.17 -27.58 -9.64
CA VAL A 609 -48.38 -27.49 -8.83
C VAL A 609 -48.95 -28.90 -8.61
N ALA A 610 -48.98 -29.35 -7.36
CA ALA A 610 -49.93 -30.40 -6.95
C ALA A 610 -50.37 -30.21 -5.49
N ASN A 611 -51.64 -29.87 -5.39
CA ASN A 611 -52.52 -29.76 -4.25
C ASN A 611 -52.64 -31.11 -3.49
N GLU A 612 -52.69 -31.08 -2.15
CA GLU A 612 -53.67 -31.84 -1.32
C GLU A 612 -53.42 -31.70 0.21
N GLU A 613 -54.35 -30.98 0.82
CA GLU A 613 -55.10 -31.23 2.09
C GLU A 613 -54.44 -31.82 3.36
N GLU A 614 -54.57 -31.01 4.42
CA GLU A 614 -54.97 -31.28 5.81
C GLU A 614 -54.48 -32.53 6.56
N ALA A 615 -53.80 -32.30 7.69
CA ALA A 615 -54.24 -32.82 9.01
C ALA A 615 -53.57 -32.07 10.17
N ALA A 616 -54.39 -31.72 11.16
CA ALA A 616 -54.05 -30.99 12.38
C ALA A 616 -53.48 -31.86 13.52
N GLY A 617 -52.80 -31.20 14.47
CA GLY A 617 -52.47 -31.69 15.82
C GLY A 617 -51.18 -31.00 16.33
N SER A 618 -51.27 -29.95 17.19
CA SER A 618 -51.13 -29.98 18.67
C SER A 618 -49.89 -30.77 19.14
N ASP A 619 -49.01 -30.34 20.02
CA ASP A 619 -48.93 -29.23 20.98
C ASP A 619 -47.50 -29.29 21.57
N ASP A 620 -47.05 -28.15 22.12
CA ASP A 620 -46.15 -28.02 23.29
C ASP A 620 -44.67 -28.46 23.21
N ASP A 621 -43.75 -27.48 23.28
CA ASP A 621 -43.11 -27.06 24.55
C ASP A 621 -41.75 -26.36 24.30
N GLY A 622 -41.45 -25.33 25.10
CA GLY A 622 -40.09 -25.13 25.60
C GLY A 622 -39.22 -23.99 25.06
N GLY A 623 -39.42 -22.79 25.61
CA GLY A 623 -38.32 -22.11 26.29
C GLY A 623 -37.44 -21.12 25.52
N TYR A 624 -37.90 -19.86 25.49
CA TYR A 624 -37.05 -18.68 25.35
C TYR A 624 -36.04 -18.58 26.51
N ALA A 625 -34.76 -18.43 26.20
CA ALA A 625 -33.80 -17.78 27.08
C ALA A 625 -32.79 -16.98 26.26
N SER A 626 -32.98 -15.66 26.29
CA SER A 626 -32.06 -14.63 25.85
C SER A 626 -30.67 -14.81 26.50
N LEU A 627 -29.62 -14.60 25.72
CA LEU A 627 -28.34 -14.05 26.17
C LEU A 627 -27.64 -13.35 25.00
#